data_AF-T1ALG5-F1
#
_entry.id   AF-T1ALG5-F1
#
_cell.length_a   1.000
_cell.length_b   1.000
_cell.length_c   1.000
_cell.angle_alpha   90.00
_cell.angle_beta   90.00
_cell.angle_gamma   90.00
#
_symmetry.space_group_name_H-M   'P 1'
#
loop_
_entity.id
_entity.type
_entity.pdbx_description
1 polymer ?
#
loop_
_entity_poly.entity_id
_entity_poly.type
_entity_poly.pdbx_seq_one_letter_code
_entity_poly.pdbx_strand_id
1 'polypeptide(L)'
;MDKAQEYAQTFKPADLPPPPHGPWKDLLKAPREIKDWSATTGVEKSRLVAMTEALCRVPEGFNMHPRVAQMYKHRLDTVKKGTDIDWGCGEMLAIGSLLDEGTWVRLTGQDVCRGTFGHRNAGVYDLQSGRSYVPLAAYAEGKSRFTLINTMLSELAVVG
;
A
#
# COMPACT_ATOMS: atom_id res chain seq x y z
N MET A 1 -31.94 5.36 -41.02
CA MET A 1 -30.47 5.31 -41.00
C MET A 1 -29.88 6.71 -40.94
N ASP A 2 -30.45 7.67 -41.68
CA ASP A 2 -29.93 9.05 -41.79
C ASP A 2 -29.74 9.79 -40.45
N LYS A 3 -30.68 9.68 -39.51
CA LYS A 3 -30.56 10.34 -38.19
C LYS A 3 -29.37 9.84 -37.34
N ALA A 4 -29.03 8.56 -37.45
CA ALA A 4 -27.90 8.00 -36.72
C ALA A 4 -26.56 8.41 -37.36
N GLN A 5 -26.55 8.55 -38.69
CA GLN A 5 -25.38 9.00 -39.45
C GLN A 5 -25.11 10.49 -39.23
N GLU A 6 -26.15 11.32 -39.19
CA GLU A 6 -26.06 12.74 -38.87
C GLU A 6 -25.59 12.97 -37.42
N TYR A 7 -26.09 12.17 -36.46
CA TYR A 7 -25.60 12.20 -35.08
C TYR A 7 -24.12 11.86 -34.99
N ALA A 8 -23.64 10.82 -35.69
CA ALA A 8 -22.23 10.45 -35.66
C ALA A 8 -21.29 11.52 -36.26
N GLN A 9 -21.77 12.27 -37.26
CA GLN A 9 -21.00 13.35 -37.90
C GLN A 9 -21.00 14.65 -37.11
N THR A 10 -22.06 14.91 -36.33
CA THR A 10 -22.23 16.14 -35.55
C THR A 10 -21.82 15.99 -34.10
N PHE A 11 -21.81 14.77 -33.56
CA PHE A 11 -21.44 14.48 -32.19
C PHE A 11 -19.94 14.70 -31.99
N LYS A 12 -19.61 15.84 -31.40
CA LYS A 12 -18.32 16.05 -30.75
C LYS A 12 -18.47 15.55 -29.31
N PRO A 13 -17.77 14.49 -28.89
CA PRO A 13 -17.71 14.17 -27.47
C PRO A 13 -17.25 15.41 -26.72
N ALA A 14 -17.84 15.68 -25.56
CA ALA A 14 -17.41 16.80 -24.74
C ALA A 14 -15.88 16.74 -24.55
N ASP A 15 -15.18 17.85 -24.80
CA ASP A 15 -13.72 17.93 -24.74
C ASP A 15 -13.15 17.53 -23.36
N LEU A 16 -14.03 17.48 -22.36
CA LEU A 16 -13.70 17.15 -20.99
C LEU A 16 -14.67 16.10 -20.45
N PRO A 17 -14.16 15.02 -19.83
CA PRO A 17 -15.03 14.13 -19.07
C PRO A 17 -15.76 14.94 -17.98
N PRO A 18 -16.99 14.53 -17.61
CA PRO A 18 -17.70 15.17 -16.51
C PRO A 18 -16.83 15.15 -15.24
N PRO A 19 -17.00 16.13 -14.34
CA PRO A 19 -16.25 16.16 -13.09
C PRO A 19 -16.44 14.85 -12.32
N PRO A 20 -15.43 14.44 -11.52
CA PRO A 20 -15.53 13.26 -10.69
C PRO A 20 -16.82 13.28 -9.86
N HIS A 21 -17.53 12.16 -9.82
CA HIS A 21 -18.79 12.02 -9.10
C HIS A 21 -18.77 10.75 -8.25
N GLY A 22 -19.75 10.62 -7.36
CA GLY A 22 -19.83 9.50 -6.43
C GLY A 22 -18.63 9.48 -5.47
N PRO A 23 -17.92 8.35 -5.31
CA PRO A 23 -16.81 8.22 -4.37
C PRO A 23 -15.59 9.09 -4.74
N TRP A 24 -15.58 9.67 -5.94
CA TRP A 24 -14.47 10.47 -6.45
C TRP A 24 -14.71 11.97 -6.41
N LYS A 25 -15.85 12.43 -5.86
CA LYS A 25 -16.27 13.84 -5.88
C LYS A 25 -15.25 14.84 -5.31
N ASP A 26 -14.40 14.38 -4.40
CA ASP A 26 -13.37 15.20 -3.74
C ASP A 26 -12.05 15.23 -4.52
N LEU A 27 -11.94 14.46 -5.61
CA LEU A 27 -10.81 14.52 -6.52
C LEU A 27 -10.97 15.66 -7.52
N LEU A 28 -9.86 16.38 -7.75
CA LEU A 28 -9.78 17.44 -8.73
C LEU A 28 -9.14 16.91 -10.01
N LYS A 29 -9.55 17.47 -11.15
CA LYS A 29 -8.85 17.25 -12.40
C LYS A 29 -7.44 17.86 -12.29
N ALA A 30 -6.41 17.07 -12.58
CA ALA A 30 -5.05 17.57 -12.70
C ALA A 30 -4.99 18.71 -13.76
N PRO A 31 -4.40 19.87 -13.43
CA PRO A 31 -4.28 20.97 -14.39
C PRO A 31 -3.35 20.58 -15.55
N ARG A 32 -3.52 21.21 -16.72
CA ARG A 32 -2.67 20.95 -17.91
C ARG A 32 -1.20 21.27 -17.65
N GLU A 33 -0.94 22.22 -16.76
CA GLU A 33 0.40 22.56 -16.28
C GLU A 33 0.38 22.51 -14.74
N ILE A 34 1.14 21.58 -14.17
CA ILE A 34 1.35 21.49 -12.72
C ILE A 34 2.67 22.20 -12.41
N LYS A 35 2.57 23.35 -11.74
CA LYS A 35 3.74 24.17 -11.34
C LYS A 35 4.33 23.74 -10.00
N ASP A 36 3.54 23.08 -9.16
CA ASP A 36 3.96 22.59 -7.86
C ASP A 36 3.42 21.16 -7.62
N TRP A 37 4.34 20.25 -7.32
CA TRP A 37 4.06 18.85 -6.96
C TRP A 37 4.23 18.60 -5.46
N SER A 38 4.46 19.65 -4.67
CA SER A 38 4.64 19.52 -3.23
C SER A 38 3.37 19.01 -2.57
N ALA A 39 3.54 18.07 -1.65
CA ALA A 39 2.48 17.53 -0.82
C ALA A 39 3.00 17.40 0.60
N THR A 40 2.17 17.75 1.59
CA THR A 40 2.49 17.54 2.99
C THR A 40 2.25 16.07 3.34
N THR A 41 3.30 15.26 3.25
CA THR A 41 3.27 13.81 3.51
C THR A 41 4.01 13.41 4.79
N GLY A 42 4.46 14.39 5.57
CA GLY A 42 5.20 14.16 6.80
C GLY A 42 4.32 13.57 7.90
N VAL A 43 4.87 12.60 8.63
CA VAL A 43 4.25 11.98 9.81
C VAL A 43 5.14 12.24 11.02
N GLU A 44 4.53 12.52 12.16
CA GLU A 44 5.23 12.78 13.41
C GLU A 44 6.02 11.54 13.88
N LYS A 45 7.22 11.75 14.43
CA LYS A 45 8.17 10.67 14.77
C LYS A 45 7.58 9.68 15.79
N SER A 46 6.94 10.16 16.86
CA SER A 46 6.33 9.29 17.87
C SER A 46 5.26 8.37 17.28
N ARG A 47 4.47 8.86 16.30
CA ARG A 47 3.51 8.05 15.56
C ARG A 47 4.20 6.98 14.71
N LEU A 48 5.31 7.31 14.03
CA LEU A 48 6.11 6.33 13.28
C LEU A 48 6.70 5.25 14.20
N VAL A 49 7.15 5.61 15.40
CA VAL A 49 7.66 4.65 16.39
C VAL A 49 6.55 3.71 16.86
N ALA A 50 5.41 4.25 17.29
CA ALA A 50 4.26 3.46 17.76
C ALA A 50 3.73 2.51 16.67
N MET A 51 3.68 2.99 15.43
CA MET A 51 3.33 2.19 14.27
C MET A 51 4.32 1.05 14.04
N THR A 52 5.62 1.32 14.09
CA THR A 52 6.65 0.27 13.92
C THR A 52 6.54 -0.80 15.00
N GLU A 53 6.25 -0.42 16.24
CA GLU A 53 6.02 -1.37 17.34
C GLU A 53 4.83 -2.30 17.10
N ALA A 54 3.78 -1.81 16.44
CA ALA A 54 2.64 -2.63 16.05
C ALA A 54 2.96 -3.50 14.82
N LEU A 55 3.59 -2.93 13.79
CA LEU A 55 3.87 -3.61 12.52
C LEU A 55 4.99 -4.66 12.62
N CYS A 56 5.86 -4.56 13.62
CA CYS A 56 6.87 -5.58 13.92
C CYS A 56 6.44 -6.57 15.01
N ARG A 57 5.18 -6.55 15.43
CA ARG A 57 4.62 -7.51 16.41
C ARG A 57 3.94 -8.68 15.71
N VAL A 58 4.16 -9.88 16.23
CA VAL A 58 3.48 -11.11 15.83
C VAL A 58 2.64 -11.65 17.00
N PRO A 59 1.63 -12.50 16.75
CA PRO A 59 0.83 -13.11 17.82
C PRO A 59 1.67 -13.94 18.80
N GLU A 60 1.17 -14.13 20.00
CA GLU A 60 1.80 -15.02 20.98
C GLU A 60 1.88 -16.45 20.44
N GLY A 61 3.03 -17.11 20.68
CA GLY A 61 3.30 -18.45 20.17
C GLY A 61 3.70 -18.52 18.69
N PHE A 62 3.84 -17.39 17.99
CA PHE A 62 4.26 -17.38 16.58
C PHE A 62 5.77 -17.61 16.42
N ASN A 63 6.14 -18.72 15.78
CA ASN A 63 7.50 -19.16 15.50
C ASN A 63 8.02 -18.53 14.21
N MET A 64 8.41 -17.27 14.28
CA MET A 64 8.97 -16.54 13.14
C MET A 64 10.40 -17.00 12.81
N HIS A 65 10.74 -17.04 11.51
CA HIS A 65 12.09 -17.35 11.07
C HIS A 65 13.13 -16.36 11.65
N PRO A 66 14.27 -16.82 12.20
CA PRO A 66 15.22 -15.97 12.92
C PRO A 66 15.71 -14.75 12.14
N ARG A 67 15.98 -14.90 10.83
CA ARG A 67 16.39 -13.79 9.95
C ARG A 67 15.31 -12.70 9.82
N VAL A 68 14.03 -13.08 9.80
CA VAL A 68 12.91 -12.13 9.72
C VAL A 68 12.72 -11.43 11.06
N ALA A 69 12.84 -12.17 12.17
CA ALA A 69 12.79 -11.59 13.52
C ALA A 69 13.92 -10.56 13.74
N GLN A 70 15.14 -10.85 13.28
CA GLN A 70 16.25 -9.90 13.31
C GLN A 70 15.98 -8.66 12.45
N MET A 71 15.39 -8.84 11.26
CA MET A 71 14.99 -7.72 10.40
C MET A 71 13.95 -6.84 11.10
N TYR A 72 12.94 -7.41 11.75
CA TYR A 72 11.91 -6.66 12.48
C TYR A 72 12.51 -5.88 13.67
N LYS A 73 13.42 -6.51 14.42
CA LYS A 73 14.15 -5.82 15.48
C LYS A 73 14.98 -4.66 14.94
N HIS A 74 15.70 -4.87 13.84
CA HIS A 74 16.51 -3.83 13.21
C HIS A 74 15.66 -2.64 12.76
N ARG A 75 14.50 -2.89 12.13
CA ARG A 75 13.55 -1.84 11.75
C ARG A 75 13.07 -1.02 12.95
N LEU A 76 12.74 -1.69 14.05
CA LEU A 76 12.31 -1.01 15.28
C LEU A 76 13.42 -0.10 15.83
N ASP A 77 14.65 -0.60 15.86
CA ASP A 77 15.80 0.14 16.38
C ASP A 77 16.13 1.36 15.50
N THR A 78 16.13 1.22 14.17
CA THR A 78 16.42 2.32 13.23
C THR A 78 15.34 3.39 13.23
N VAL A 79 14.06 3.02 13.33
CA VAL A 79 12.96 3.99 13.42
C VAL A 79 13.00 4.74 14.75
N LYS A 80 13.28 4.06 15.87
CA LYS A 80 13.45 4.72 17.18
C LYS A 80 14.61 5.72 17.17
N LYS A 81 15.76 5.30 16.64
CA LYS A 81 16.93 6.17 16.45
C LYS A 81 16.60 7.34 15.50
N GLY A 82 15.84 7.08 14.44
CA GLY A 82 15.48 8.04 13.40
C GLY A 82 16.57 8.18 12.32
N THR A 83 17.47 7.21 12.20
CA THR A 83 18.53 7.18 11.18
C THR A 83 18.65 5.77 10.62
N ASP A 84 19.26 5.65 9.44
CA ASP A 84 19.58 4.34 8.83
C ASP A 84 18.33 3.49 8.53
N ILE A 85 17.20 4.14 8.22
CA ILE A 85 15.95 3.48 7.84
C ILE A 85 16.10 2.91 6.42
N ASP A 86 16.01 1.60 6.28
CA ASP A 86 16.07 0.92 4.99
C ASP A 86 14.80 1.12 4.15
N TRP A 87 14.87 0.75 2.87
CA TRP A 87 13.76 0.92 1.93
C TRP A 87 12.49 0.14 2.32
N GLY A 88 12.65 -1.10 2.78
CA GLY A 88 11.51 -1.94 3.16
C GLY A 88 10.80 -1.42 4.41
N CYS A 89 11.55 -0.81 5.33
CA CYS A 89 11.02 -0.11 6.50
C CYS A 89 10.29 1.18 6.10
N GLY A 90 10.90 2.00 5.24
CA GLY A 90 10.27 3.22 4.72
C GLY A 90 8.95 2.93 3.99
N GLU A 91 8.94 1.90 3.13
CA GLU A 91 7.72 1.44 2.45
C GLU A 91 6.65 0.98 3.46
N MET A 92 7.03 0.17 4.45
CA MET A 92 6.12 -0.30 5.50
C MET A 92 5.50 0.87 6.28
N LEU A 93 6.29 1.89 6.62
CA LEU A 93 5.83 3.09 7.33
C LEU A 93 4.88 3.93 6.47
N ALA A 94 5.19 4.13 5.19
CA ALA A 94 4.33 4.88 4.28
C ALA A 94 2.97 4.18 4.05
N ILE A 95 2.98 2.86 3.90
CA ILE A 95 1.73 2.09 3.81
C ILE A 95 0.97 2.17 5.14
N GLY A 96 1.66 1.99 6.27
CA GLY A 96 1.06 2.07 7.60
C GLY A 96 0.40 3.43 7.88
N SER A 97 1.01 4.54 7.45
CA SER A 97 0.44 5.88 7.64
C SER A 97 -0.84 6.09 6.84
N LEU A 98 -0.86 5.62 5.58
CA LEU A 98 -2.08 5.64 4.75
C LEU A 98 -3.20 4.81 5.39
N LEU A 99 -2.88 3.63 5.91
CA LEU A 99 -3.86 2.76 6.57
C LEU A 99 -4.44 3.40 7.84
N ASP A 100 -3.62 4.08 8.63
CA ASP A 100 -4.08 4.84 9.80
C ASP A 100 -5.01 6.00 9.41
N GLU A 101 -4.76 6.63 8.25
CA GLU A 101 -5.59 7.73 7.71
C GLU A 101 -6.90 7.24 7.08
N GLY A 102 -7.17 5.93 7.11
CA GLY A 102 -8.38 5.34 6.53
C GLY A 102 -8.25 4.97 5.05
N THR A 103 -7.08 5.19 4.44
CA THR A 103 -6.84 4.88 3.02
C THR A 103 -6.60 3.38 2.84
N TRP A 104 -7.33 2.77 1.90
CA TRP A 104 -7.18 1.36 1.60
C TRP A 104 -5.96 1.15 0.72
N VAL A 105 -5.15 0.14 1.04
CA VAL A 105 -3.94 -0.18 0.27
C VAL A 105 -4.00 -1.62 -0.20
N ARG A 106 -3.73 -1.81 -1.49
CA ARG A 106 -3.63 -3.13 -2.13
C ARG A 106 -2.24 -3.28 -2.74
N LEU A 107 -1.54 -4.33 -2.35
CA LEU A 107 -0.25 -4.72 -2.90
C LEU A 107 -0.36 -6.09 -3.56
N THR A 108 -0.16 -6.14 -4.88
CA THR A 108 -0.28 -7.36 -5.67
C THR A 108 0.90 -7.56 -6.60
N GLY A 109 1.28 -8.81 -6.77
CA GLY A 109 2.30 -9.23 -7.73
C GLY A 109 2.92 -10.56 -7.34
N GLN A 110 3.85 -11.03 -8.14
CA GLN A 110 4.59 -12.25 -7.84
C GLN A 110 5.54 -12.00 -6.65
N ASP A 111 5.52 -12.91 -5.67
CA ASP A 111 6.34 -12.87 -4.46
C ASP A 111 6.27 -11.59 -3.61
N VAL A 112 5.25 -10.74 -3.78
CA VAL A 112 5.15 -9.45 -3.08
C VAL A 112 5.10 -9.59 -1.56
N CYS A 113 4.59 -10.70 -1.01
CA CYS A 113 4.52 -10.92 0.44
C CYS A 113 5.91 -10.88 1.11
N ARG A 114 6.89 -11.55 0.51
CA ARG A 114 8.29 -11.55 0.94
C ARG A 114 9.06 -10.37 0.33
N GLY A 115 8.69 -10.02 -0.90
CA GLY A 115 9.50 -9.28 -1.84
C GLY A 115 10.49 -10.21 -2.53
N THR A 116 10.69 -10.04 -3.83
CA THR A 116 11.66 -10.80 -4.63
C THR A 116 13.04 -10.81 -3.98
N PHE A 117 13.50 -9.64 -3.54
CA PHE A 117 14.79 -9.47 -2.86
C PHE A 117 14.75 -9.73 -1.34
N GLY A 118 13.65 -10.27 -0.80
CA GLY A 118 13.53 -10.58 0.63
C GLY A 118 13.47 -9.37 1.56
N HIS A 119 13.31 -8.15 1.02
CA HIS A 119 13.38 -6.90 1.75
C HIS A 119 12.09 -6.51 2.46
N ARG A 120 10.93 -7.07 2.07
CA ARG A 120 9.62 -6.60 2.55
C ARG A 120 9.13 -7.37 3.76
N ASN A 121 8.99 -8.69 3.63
CA ASN A 121 8.37 -9.59 4.60
C ASN A 121 7.10 -8.98 5.25
N ALA A 122 6.18 -8.50 4.40
CA ALA A 122 4.88 -7.98 4.82
C ALA A 122 3.91 -9.12 5.20
N GLY A 123 4.08 -10.30 4.59
CA GLY A 123 3.47 -11.54 5.04
C GLY A 123 4.55 -12.45 5.63
N VAL A 124 4.36 -12.87 6.87
CA VAL A 124 5.25 -13.80 7.58
C VAL A 124 4.56 -15.13 7.81
N TYR A 125 5.34 -16.20 7.93
CA TYR A 125 4.86 -17.56 8.10
C TYR A 125 5.46 -18.18 9.35
N ASP A 126 4.62 -18.87 10.11
CA ASP A 126 5.02 -19.64 11.28
C ASP A 126 5.74 -20.92 10.83
N LEU A 127 6.94 -21.17 11.36
CA LEU A 127 7.78 -22.29 10.93
C LEU A 127 7.24 -23.67 11.34
N GLN A 128 6.38 -23.75 12.36
CA GLN A 128 5.87 -25.03 12.87
C GLN A 128 4.54 -25.40 12.22
N SER A 129 3.63 -24.44 12.10
CA SER A 129 2.25 -24.63 11.64
C SER A 129 2.04 -24.23 10.18
N GLY A 130 2.96 -23.47 9.58
CA GLY A 130 2.79 -22.89 8.23
C GLY A 130 1.76 -21.76 8.17
N ARG A 131 1.15 -21.38 9.29
CA ARG A 131 0.15 -20.31 9.35
C ARG A 131 0.78 -18.98 8.93
N SER A 132 0.09 -18.25 8.04
CA SER A 132 0.50 -16.90 7.65
C SER A 132 -0.05 -15.83 8.60
N TYR A 133 0.68 -14.73 8.72
CA TYR A 133 0.28 -13.54 9.44
C TYR A 133 0.75 -12.30 8.68
N VAL A 134 -0.09 -11.27 8.62
CA VAL A 134 0.18 -10.02 7.89
C VAL A 134 0.02 -8.85 8.88
N PRO A 135 1.11 -8.34 9.47
CA PRO A 135 1.02 -7.31 10.52
C PRO A 135 0.28 -6.04 10.06
N LEU A 136 0.50 -5.60 8.81
CA LEU A 136 -0.21 -4.45 8.24
C LEU A 136 -1.73 -4.65 8.14
N ALA A 137 -2.19 -5.89 7.88
CA ALA A 137 -3.61 -6.19 7.81
C ALA A 137 -4.24 -6.19 9.21
N ALA A 138 -3.56 -6.76 10.20
CA ALA A 138 -3.99 -6.72 11.59
C ALA A 138 -4.02 -5.28 12.14
N TYR A 139 -3.04 -4.46 11.77
CA TYR A 139 -2.97 -3.06 12.17
C TYR A 139 -4.09 -2.20 11.56
N ALA A 140 -4.51 -2.50 10.32
CA ALA A 140 -5.58 -1.81 9.63
C ALA A 140 -6.99 -2.19 10.12
N GLU A 141 -7.13 -3.30 10.86
CA GLU A 141 -8.42 -3.86 11.25
C GLU A 141 -9.29 -2.84 12.00
N GLY A 142 -10.55 -2.68 11.54
CA GLY A 142 -11.51 -1.72 12.10
C GLY A 142 -11.36 -0.26 11.64
N LYS A 143 -10.27 0.10 10.93
CA LYS A 143 -10.05 1.47 10.43
C LYS A 143 -10.01 1.55 8.90
N SER A 144 -9.29 0.63 8.26
CA SER A 144 -9.07 0.60 6.81
C SER A 144 -8.88 -0.84 6.34
N ARG A 145 -8.34 -1.03 5.13
CA ARG A 145 -8.10 -2.36 4.57
C ARG A 145 -6.74 -2.43 3.89
N PHE A 146 -5.92 -3.38 4.35
CA PHE A 146 -4.71 -3.79 3.64
C PHE A 146 -4.94 -5.14 2.96
N THR A 147 -4.68 -5.20 1.65
CA THR A 147 -4.80 -6.43 0.86
C THR A 147 -3.46 -6.78 0.25
N LEU A 148 -2.92 -7.94 0.60
CA LEU A 148 -1.64 -8.45 0.14
C LEU A 148 -1.85 -9.73 -0.65
N ILE A 149 -1.48 -9.75 -1.93
CA ILE A 149 -1.76 -10.89 -2.82
C ILE A 149 -0.49 -11.26 -3.59
N ASN A 150 0.03 -12.45 -3.30
CA ASN A 150 0.94 -13.14 -4.21
C ASN A 150 0.13 -13.64 -5.42
N THR A 151 0.41 -13.09 -6.59
CA THR A 151 -0.34 -13.41 -7.81
C THR A 151 0.21 -14.66 -8.49
N MET A 152 -0.58 -15.21 -9.41
CA MET A 152 -0.08 -16.20 -10.38
C MET A 152 1.03 -15.60 -11.25
N LEU A 153 1.72 -16.47 -11.98
CA LEU A 153 2.77 -16.11 -12.93
C LEU A 153 2.18 -15.50 -14.21
N SER A 154 1.53 -14.34 -14.08
CA SER A 154 0.94 -13.59 -15.17
C SER A 154 1.01 -12.10 -14.87
N GLU A 155 1.53 -11.32 -15.81
CA GLU A 155 1.56 -9.86 -15.74
C GLU A 155 0.32 -9.28 -16.42
N LEU A 156 -0.02 -9.77 -17.62
CA LEU A 156 -1.09 -9.22 -18.46
C LEU A 156 -2.46 -9.23 -17.76
N ALA A 157 -2.84 -10.37 -17.16
CA ALA A 157 -4.14 -10.51 -16.52
C ALA A 157 -4.19 -9.87 -15.12
N VAL A 158 -3.04 -9.62 -14.50
CA VAL A 158 -2.94 -9.08 -13.13
C VAL A 158 -2.90 -7.56 -13.13
N VAL A 159 -2.29 -6.95 -14.14
CA VAL A 159 -2.17 -5.48 -14.27
C VAL A 159 -3.43 -4.86 -14.87
N GLY A 160 -4.12 -5.57 -15.77
CA GLY A 160 -5.37 -5.13 -16.37
C GLY A 160 -6.52 -5.07 -15.37
#